data_AF-R1EI53-F1
#
_entry.id   AF-R1EI53-F1
#
_cell.length_a   1.000
_cell.length_b   1.000
_cell.length_c   1.000
_cell.angle_alpha   90.00
_cell.angle_beta   90.00
_cell.angle_gamma   90.00
#
_symmetry.space_group_name_H-M   'P 1'
#
loop_
_entity.id
_entity.type
_entity.pdbx_description
1 polymer ?
#
loop_
_entity_poly.entity_id
_entity_poly.type
_entity_poly.pdbx_seq_one_letter_code
_entity_poly.pdbx_strand_id
1 'polypeptide(L)'
;MAALLGRARTGKGQHIDVALSDCQVATLANIASSALISGKKDSGRWGTAHPSIVPYKAFKTADGDILLGGGNDRLYGILVERIGKPEWAKDERFVTNALRVKNRELLEELIENETRKKTTQEWLEALEGFLARNMVAEVEHPKCGPIKLVNTPVKYSFSEPKIRTPPPTLGQHTDEILKDLVGMSESEVESLRSEGVVA
;
A
#
# COMPACT_ATOMS: atom_id res chain seq x y z
N MET A 1 14.72 3.47 -11.35
CA MET A 1 14.83 4.75 -12.08
C MET A 1 16.18 5.46 -11.88
N ALA A 2 16.77 5.49 -10.67
CA ALA A 2 18.04 6.17 -10.42
C ALA A 2 19.18 5.77 -11.38
N ALA A 3 19.37 4.46 -11.64
CA ALA A 3 20.39 3.98 -12.58
C ALA A 3 20.19 4.48 -14.03
N LEU A 4 18.94 4.64 -14.48
CA LEU A 4 18.65 5.18 -15.83
C LEU A 4 19.02 6.66 -15.92
N LEU A 5 18.73 7.45 -14.88
CA LEU A 5 19.15 8.86 -14.79
C LEU A 5 20.67 8.99 -14.71
N GLY A 6 21.32 8.11 -13.95
CA GLY A 6 22.79 8.01 -13.88
C GLY A 6 23.40 7.70 -15.24
N ARG A 7 22.85 6.71 -15.97
CA ARG A 7 23.27 6.37 -17.33
C ARG A 7 23.09 7.53 -18.30
N ALA A 8 21.97 8.28 -18.22
CA ALA A 8 21.73 9.43 -19.08
C ALA A 8 22.81 10.52 -18.95
N ARG A 9 23.45 10.63 -17.78
CA ARG A 9 24.53 11.60 -17.53
C ARG A 9 25.92 11.05 -17.82
N THR A 10 26.13 9.77 -17.57
CA THR A 10 27.47 9.16 -17.55
C THR A 10 27.74 8.25 -18.76
N GLY A 11 26.71 7.85 -19.50
CA GLY A 11 26.78 6.82 -20.53
C GLY A 11 26.96 5.40 -19.98
N LYS A 12 27.08 5.20 -18.67
CA LYS A 12 27.41 3.91 -18.06
C LYS A 12 26.21 3.29 -17.35
N GLY A 13 26.09 1.96 -17.48
CA GLY A 13 25.14 1.16 -16.69
C GLY A 13 25.59 1.00 -15.23
N GLN A 14 24.75 0.35 -14.43
CA GLN A 14 25.04 0.06 -13.03
C GLN A 14 24.41 -1.28 -12.62
N HIS A 15 25.10 -2.02 -11.75
CA HIS A 15 24.57 -3.21 -11.08
C HIS A 15 23.71 -2.82 -9.87
N ILE A 16 22.55 -3.46 -9.69
CA ILE A 16 21.63 -3.19 -8.58
C ILE A 16 21.49 -4.47 -7.78
N ASP A 17 21.97 -4.44 -6.55
CA ASP A 17 21.81 -5.52 -5.57
C ASP A 17 20.61 -5.23 -4.66
N VAL A 18 19.67 -6.17 -4.56
CA VAL A 18 18.43 -6.04 -3.79
C VAL A 18 18.07 -7.39 -3.17
N ALA A 19 17.93 -7.41 -1.84
CA ALA A 19 17.44 -8.57 -1.11
C ALA A 19 15.99 -8.38 -0.64
N LEU A 20 15.18 -9.44 -0.73
CA LEU A 20 13.80 -9.43 -0.20
C LEU A 20 13.76 -9.17 1.30
N SER A 21 14.76 -9.65 2.05
CA SER A 21 14.92 -9.40 3.48
C SER A 21 15.06 -7.91 3.79
N ASP A 22 15.86 -7.20 3.01
CA ASP A 22 16.16 -5.78 3.24
C ASP A 22 14.93 -4.91 2.95
N CYS A 23 14.20 -5.26 1.89
CA CYS A 23 12.89 -4.65 1.60
C CYS A 23 11.91 -4.85 2.76
N GLN A 24 11.87 -6.05 3.35
CA GLN A 24 11.00 -6.33 4.49
C GLN A 24 11.43 -5.57 5.76
N VAL A 25 12.73 -5.49 6.05
CA VAL A 25 13.23 -4.71 7.19
C VAL A 25 12.93 -3.22 6.99
N ALA A 26 13.10 -2.70 5.77
CA ALA A 26 12.82 -1.32 5.44
C ALA A 26 11.33 -0.94 5.59
N THR A 27 10.39 -1.83 5.26
CA THR A 27 8.95 -1.56 5.48
C THR A 27 8.55 -1.55 6.96
N LEU A 28 9.41 -2.08 7.84
CA LEU A 28 9.25 -2.04 9.30
C LEU A 28 9.94 -0.84 9.95
N ALA A 29 10.32 0.19 9.18
CA ALA A 29 11.14 1.32 9.62
C ALA A 29 10.72 1.92 10.97
N ASN A 30 9.42 2.07 11.24
CA ASN A 30 8.93 2.63 12.51
C ASN A 30 9.29 1.74 13.72
N ILE A 31 9.03 0.44 13.64
CA ILE A 31 9.32 -0.51 14.72
C ILE A 31 10.83 -0.74 14.83
N ALA A 32 11.51 -0.88 13.68
CA ALA A 32 12.96 -1.01 13.62
C ALA A 32 13.67 0.18 14.28
N SER A 33 13.25 1.41 13.96
CA SER A 33 13.81 2.63 14.55
C SER A 33 13.57 2.69 16.06
N SER A 34 12.36 2.35 16.52
CA SER A 34 12.05 2.29 17.96
C SER A 34 13.01 1.35 18.70
N ALA A 35 13.23 0.15 18.17
CA ALA A 35 14.13 -0.83 18.78
C ALA A 35 15.60 -0.39 18.73
N LEU A 36 16.07 0.12 17.58
CA LEU A 36 17.45 0.58 17.39
C LEU A 36 17.81 1.77 18.28
N ILE A 37 16.88 2.73 18.47
CA ILE A 37 17.10 3.93 19.29
C ILE A 37 16.99 3.60 20.79
N SER A 38 15.98 2.82 21.18
CA SER A 38 15.73 2.53 22.59
C SER A 38 16.62 1.42 23.16
N GLY A 39 17.22 0.60 22.29
CA GLY A 39 17.92 -0.64 22.67
C GLY A 39 16.99 -1.72 23.23
N LYS A 40 15.67 -1.48 23.22
CA LYS A 40 14.66 -2.39 23.77
C LYS A 40 13.93 -3.09 22.63
N LYS A 41 13.71 -4.38 22.81
CA LYS A 41 12.82 -5.17 21.95
C LYS A 41 11.40 -4.63 22.03
N ASP A 42 10.69 -4.72 20.91
CA ASP A 42 9.27 -4.37 20.84
C ASP A 42 8.44 -5.22 21.82
N SER A 43 7.33 -4.66 22.30
CA SER A 43 6.49 -5.29 23.32
C SER A 43 5.61 -6.43 22.78
N GLY A 44 5.64 -6.69 21.48
CA GLY A 44 4.97 -7.83 20.85
C GLY A 44 3.85 -7.43 19.91
N ARG A 45 2.87 -8.31 19.72
CA ARG A 45 1.81 -8.12 18.73
C ARG A 45 0.73 -7.19 19.28
N TRP A 46 0.46 -6.10 18.57
CA TRP A 46 -0.56 -5.10 18.91
C TRP A 46 -1.91 -5.30 18.20
N GLY A 47 -2.09 -6.44 17.50
CA GLY A 47 -3.27 -6.67 16.67
C GLY A 47 -3.36 -5.62 15.56
N THR A 48 -4.48 -4.89 15.50
CA THR A 48 -4.66 -3.77 14.55
C THR A 48 -4.15 -2.43 15.08
N ALA A 49 -3.69 -2.37 16.33
CA ALA A 49 -3.30 -1.13 16.98
C ALA A 49 -1.87 -0.69 16.65
N HIS A 50 -1.65 0.62 16.60
CA HIS A 50 -0.31 1.20 16.55
C HIS A 50 0.31 1.28 17.96
N PRO A 51 1.59 0.91 18.14
CA PRO A 51 2.23 0.87 19.47
C PRO A 51 2.36 2.25 20.13
N SER A 52 2.61 3.30 19.34
CA SER A 52 2.97 4.63 19.86
C SER A 52 2.01 5.77 19.47
N ILE A 53 0.94 5.47 18.74
CA ILE A 53 -0.03 6.48 18.27
C ILE A 53 -1.43 6.03 18.68
N VAL A 54 -2.16 6.91 19.34
CA VAL A 54 -3.51 6.63 19.85
C VAL A 54 -4.43 7.80 19.50
N PRO A 55 -5.66 7.57 18.99
CA PRO A 55 -6.18 6.27 18.54
C PRO A 55 -5.58 5.90 17.18
N TYR A 56 -5.25 4.62 16.98
CA TYR A 56 -4.87 4.09 15.68
C TYR A 56 -5.07 2.58 15.68
N LYS A 57 -6.31 2.12 15.45
CA LYS A 57 -6.70 0.70 15.43
C LYS A 57 -8.03 0.49 14.71
N ALA A 58 -8.43 -0.76 14.55
CA ALA A 58 -9.81 -1.11 14.22
C ALA A 58 -10.71 -0.99 15.46
N PHE A 59 -11.89 -0.40 15.29
CA PHE A 59 -12.95 -0.26 16.27
C PHE A 59 -14.23 -0.93 15.76
N LYS A 60 -15.02 -1.50 16.65
CA LYS A 60 -16.29 -2.14 16.29
C LYS A 60 -17.35 -1.10 15.94
N THR A 61 -18.09 -1.36 14.87
CA THR A 61 -19.31 -0.61 14.49
C THR A 61 -20.54 -1.46 14.80
N ALA A 62 -21.74 -0.99 14.43
CA ALA A 62 -22.97 -1.76 14.63
C ALA A 62 -23.00 -3.08 13.83
N ASP A 63 -22.33 -3.13 12.68
CA ASP A 63 -22.39 -4.23 11.70
C ASP A 63 -21.02 -4.74 11.23
N GLY A 64 -19.92 -4.22 11.77
CA GLY A 64 -18.57 -4.57 11.33
C GLY A 64 -17.45 -3.90 12.12
N ASP A 65 -16.43 -3.45 11.41
CA ASP A 65 -15.23 -2.82 11.94
C ASP A 65 -14.87 -1.59 11.09
N ILE A 66 -14.37 -0.54 11.74
CA ILE A 66 -13.80 0.63 11.07
C ILE A 66 -12.42 0.95 11.63
N LEU A 67 -11.45 1.23 10.75
CA LEU A 67 -10.11 1.65 11.15
C LEU A 67 -10.08 3.17 11.31
N LEU A 68 -9.79 3.64 12.52
CA LEU A 68 -9.66 5.06 12.82
C LEU A 68 -8.24 5.38 13.28
N GLY A 69 -7.67 6.45 12.74
CA GLY A 69 -6.30 6.90 13.01
C GLY A 69 -6.21 8.41 13.25
N GLY A 70 -5.89 8.80 14.49
CA GLY A 70 -5.52 10.17 14.87
C GLY A 70 -3.99 10.35 14.84
N GLY A 71 -3.40 10.32 13.64
CA GLY A 71 -1.94 10.23 13.43
C GLY A 71 -1.09 11.33 14.10
N ASN A 72 -1.70 12.44 14.48
CA ASN A 72 -1.11 13.52 15.28
C ASN A 72 -2.24 14.31 15.97
N ASP A 73 -1.89 15.28 16.81
CA ASP A 73 -2.87 16.06 17.59
C ASP A 73 -3.88 16.82 16.72
N ARG A 74 -3.44 17.34 15.57
CA ARG A 74 -4.33 17.99 14.59
C ARG A 74 -5.34 17.00 14.01
N LEU A 75 -4.87 15.83 13.54
CA LEU A 75 -5.73 14.81 12.94
C LEU A 75 -6.67 14.18 13.97
N TYR A 76 -6.21 14.03 15.22
CA TYR A 76 -7.06 13.61 16.33
C TYR A 76 -8.20 14.60 16.56
N GLY A 77 -7.93 15.90 16.57
CA GLY A 77 -8.97 16.94 16.68
C GLY A 77 -10.04 16.80 15.60
N ILE A 78 -9.64 16.68 14.33
CA ILE A 78 -10.57 16.49 13.20
C ILE A 78 -11.37 15.19 13.37
N LEU A 79 -10.73 14.11 13.82
CA LEU A 79 -11.37 12.83 14.03
C LEU A 79 -12.48 12.92 15.08
N VAL A 80 -12.19 13.45 16.27
CA VAL A 80 -13.19 13.53 17.35
C VAL A 80 -14.29 14.54 17.05
N GLU A 81 -13.99 15.60 16.29
CA GLU A 81 -15.00 16.51 15.75
C GLU A 81 -15.99 15.77 14.85
N ARG A 82 -15.50 14.94 13.91
CA ARG A 82 -16.38 14.12 13.04
C ARG A 82 -17.11 13.00 13.76
N ILE A 83 -16.55 12.48 14.87
CA ILE A 83 -17.24 11.55 15.77
C ILE A 83 -18.38 12.26 16.53
N GLY A 84 -18.39 13.59 16.59
CA GLY A 84 -19.38 14.38 17.32
C GLY A 84 -19.00 14.62 18.78
N LYS A 85 -17.70 14.52 19.10
CA LYS A 85 -17.11 14.69 20.44
C LYS A 85 -15.95 15.70 20.43
N PRO A 86 -16.14 16.94 19.92
CA PRO A 86 -15.06 17.93 19.83
C PRO A 86 -14.46 18.30 21.18
N GLU A 87 -15.17 18.10 22.29
CA GLU A 87 -14.69 18.32 23.64
C GLU A 87 -13.50 17.41 24.01
N TRP A 88 -13.41 16.21 23.43
CA TRP A 88 -12.30 15.29 23.72
C TRP A 88 -10.94 15.82 23.25
N ALA A 89 -10.92 16.66 22.20
CA ALA A 89 -9.69 17.31 21.74
C ALA A 89 -9.11 18.28 22.79
N LYS A 90 -9.94 18.77 23.71
CA LYS A 90 -9.57 19.74 24.75
C LYS A 90 -9.42 19.09 26.13
N ASP A 91 -9.75 17.81 26.27
CA ASP A 91 -9.60 17.07 27.52
C ASP A 91 -8.12 16.94 27.86
N GLU A 92 -7.76 17.30 29.11
CA GLU A 92 -6.38 17.24 29.61
C GLU A 92 -5.78 15.83 29.51
N ARG A 93 -6.60 14.78 29.43
CA ARG A 93 -6.15 13.39 29.26
C ARG A 93 -5.80 13.05 27.80
N PHE A 94 -6.29 13.82 26.82
CA PHE A 94 -6.22 13.45 25.40
C PHE A 94 -5.61 14.54 24.48
N VAL A 95 -5.29 15.71 25.03
CA VAL A 95 -4.81 16.88 24.26
C VAL A 95 -3.53 16.60 23.46
N THR A 96 -2.62 15.76 23.96
CA THR A 96 -1.41 15.32 23.21
C THR A 96 -1.38 13.82 23.01
N ASN A 97 -0.72 13.36 21.95
CA ASN A 97 -0.52 11.92 21.71
C ASN A 97 0.10 11.20 22.92
N ALA A 98 1.07 11.82 23.62
CA ALA A 98 1.69 11.21 24.80
C ALA A 98 0.67 10.97 25.92
N LEU A 99 -0.26 11.90 26.12
CA LEU A 99 -1.35 11.76 27.08
C LEU A 99 -2.38 10.71 26.61
N ARG A 100 -2.69 10.67 25.31
CA ARG A 100 -3.53 9.61 24.73
C ARG A 100 -2.93 8.22 24.88
N VAL A 101 -1.60 8.08 24.75
CA VAL A 101 -0.90 6.80 24.99
C VAL A 101 -1.01 6.39 26.45
N LYS A 102 -0.85 7.32 27.40
CA LYS A 102 -1.03 7.05 28.84
C LYS A 102 -2.47 6.65 29.18
N ASN A 103 -3.46 7.23 28.51
CA ASN A 103 -4.89 6.99 28.74
C ASN A 103 -5.53 6.15 27.62
N ARG A 104 -4.76 5.23 27.01
CA ARG A 104 -5.15 4.49 25.81
C ARG A 104 -6.47 3.74 26.00
N GLU A 105 -6.55 2.92 27.04
CA GLU A 105 -7.69 2.04 27.29
C GLU A 105 -8.99 2.85 27.38
N LEU A 106 -8.95 3.93 28.16
CA LEU A 106 -10.08 4.85 28.32
C LEU A 106 -10.49 5.50 26.99
N LEU A 107 -9.55 6.07 26.24
CA LEU A 107 -9.88 6.75 24.98
C LEU A 107 -10.42 5.78 23.93
N GLU A 108 -9.82 4.60 23.83
CA GLU A 108 -10.25 3.58 22.88
C GLU A 108 -11.65 3.05 23.23
N GLU A 109 -11.96 2.85 24.51
CA GLU A 109 -13.31 2.48 24.97
C GLU A 109 -14.35 3.56 24.65
N LEU A 110 -14.03 4.82 24.90
CA LEU A 110 -14.90 5.95 24.57
C LEU A 110 -15.19 6.01 23.06
N ILE A 111 -14.16 5.86 22.22
CA ILE A 111 -14.32 5.84 20.77
C ILE A 111 -15.17 4.63 20.34
N GLU A 112 -14.90 3.44 20.86
CA GLU A 112 -15.64 2.24 20.48
C GLU A 112 -17.12 2.32 20.86
N ASN A 113 -17.43 2.91 22.01
CA ASN A 113 -18.80 3.16 22.44
C ASN A 113 -19.56 4.09 21.48
N GLU A 114 -18.88 5.07 20.88
CA GLU A 114 -19.48 5.90 19.84
C GLU A 114 -19.57 5.15 18.51
N THR A 115 -18.51 4.47 18.07
CA THR A 115 -18.51 3.79 16.76
C THR A 115 -19.54 2.68 16.67
N ARG A 116 -19.88 2.02 17.78
CA ARG A 116 -20.94 1.00 17.82
C ARG A 116 -22.34 1.52 17.55
N LYS A 117 -22.58 2.84 17.63
CA LYS A 117 -23.92 3.44 17.48
C LYS A 117 -24.38 3.57 16.03
N LYS A 118 -23.47 3.43 15.06
CA LYS A 118 -23.77 3.54 13.63
C LYS A 118 -23.18 2.35 12.88
N THR A 119 -23.75 2.07 11.73
CA THR A 119 -23.22 1.11 10.76
C THR A 119 -21.86 1.58 10.22
N THR A 120 -21.11 0.65 9.66
CA THR A 120 -19.83 0.92 9.01
C THR A 120 -20.00 1.92 7.88
N GLN A 121 -21.07 1.78 7.10
CA GLN A 121 -21.36 2.67 5.97
C GLN A 121 -21.63 4.11 6.42
N GLU A 122 -22.45 4.31 7.46
CA GLU A 122 -22.72 5.64 8.02
C GLU A 122 -21.45 6.32 8.54
N TRP A 123 -20.52 5.56 9.12
CA TRP A 123 -19.23 6.10 9.53
C TRP A 123 -18.32 6.44 8.35
N LEU A 124 -18.28 5.60 7.32
CA LEU A 124 -17.52 5.89 6.10
C LEU A 124 -17.98 7.18 5.44
N GLU A 125 -19.30 7.40 5.36
CA GLU A 125 -19.89 8.63 4.84
C GLU A 125 -19.59 9.85 5.73
N ALA A 126 -19.70 9.72 7.06
CA ALA A 126 -19.38 10.80 7.99
C ALA A 126 -17.89 11.18 7.98
N LEU A 127 -17.02 10.19 7.76
CA LEU A 127 -15.57 10.34 7.77
C LEU A 127 -14.97 10.50 6.37
N GLU A 128 -15.83 10.62 5.36
CA GLU A 128 -15.41 10.51 3.96
C GLU A 128 -14.49 11.66 3.51
N GLY A 129 -13.60 11.30 2.58
CA GLY A 129 -12.63 12.17 1.93
C GLY A 129 -11.83 11.48 0.81
N PHE A 130 -12.29 10.32 0.32
CA PHE A 130 -11.53 9.53 -0.66
C PHE A 130 -12.30 9.37 -1.97
N LEU A 131 -11.64 9.78 -3.05
CA LEU A 131 -12.09 9.49 -4.42
C LEU A 131 -11.54 8.13 -4.85
N ALA A 132 -12.37 7.31 -5.50
CA ALA A 132 -11.94 6.04 -6.09
C ALA A 132 -10.75 6.27 -7.05
N ARG A 133 -9.63 5.59 -6.81
CA ARG A 133 -8.37 5.80 -7.55
C ARG A 133 -8.20 4.92 -8.79
N ASN A 134 -9.28 4.30 -9.27
CA ASN A 134 -9.26 3.38 -10.41
C ASN A 134 -8.16 2.29 -10.27
N MET A 135 -8.18 1.57 -9.14
CA MET A 135 -7.19 0.55 -8.78
C MET A 135 -7.52 -0.86 -9.27
N VAL A 136 -8.72 -1.08 -9.82
CA VAL A 136 -9.14 -2.35 -10.41
C VAL A 136 -9.40 -2.10 -11.88
N ALA A 137 -8.71 -2.84 -12.75
CA ALA A 137 -8.92 -2.80 -14.19
C ALA A 137 -9.36 -4.18 -14.69
N GLU A 138 -10.26 -4.20 -15.67
CA GLU A 138 -10.72 -5.41 -16.34
C GLU A 138 -10.08 -5.51 -17.73
N VAL A 139 -9.61 -6.71 -18.09
CA VAL A 139 -9.05 -7.01 -19.40
C VAL A 139 -9.48 -8.39 -19.87
N GLU A 140 -9.58 -8.57 -21.19
CA GLU A 140 -9.85 -9.87 -21.79
C GLU A 140 -8.54 -10.62 -22.02
N HIS A 141 -8.36 -11.78 -21.38
CA HIS A 141 -7.18 -12.62 -21.55
C HIS A 141 -7.45 -13.78 -22.51
N PRO A 142 -6.62 -13.99 -23.56
CA PRO A 142 -6.89 -14.97 -24.63
C PRO A 142 -7.19 -16.41 -24.19
N LYS A 143 -6.66 -16.84 -23.04
CA LYS A 143 -6.90 -18.19 -22.49
C LYS A 143 -7.84 -18.25 -21.29
N CYS A 144 -8.08 -17.11 -20.62
CA CYS A 144 -8.74 -17.09 -19.32
C CYS A 144 -10.07 -16.33 -19.34
N GLY A 145 -10.42 -15.70 -20.46
CA GLY A 145 -11.57 -14.83 -20.55
C GLY A 145 -11.36 -13.51 -19.78
N PRO A 146 -12.42 -12.88 -19.27
CA PRO A 146 -12.34 -11.62 -18.53
C PRO A 146 -11.64 -11.81 -17.18
N ILE A 147 -10.61 -11.01 -16.91
CA ILE A 147 -9.86 -11.02 -15.65
C ILE A 147 -9.76 -9.62 -15.04
N LYS A 148 -9.62 -9.57 -13.71
CA LYS A 148 -9.37 -8.34 -12.93
C LYS A 148 -7.91 -8.23 -12.53
N LEU A 149 -7.33 -7.04 -12.71
CA LEU A 149 -5.94 -6.73 -12.39
C LEU A 149 -5.85 -5.49 -11.49
N VAL A 150 -4.84 -5.46 -10.62
CA VAL A 150 -4.53 -4.29 -9.78
C VAL A 150 -3.79 -3.25 -10.62
N ASN A 151 -4.36 -2.06 -10.73
CA ASN A 151 -3.80 -0.95 -11.51
C ASN A 151 -2.62 -0.28 -10.77
N THR A 152 -1.90 0.60 -11.45
CA THR A 152 -0.80 1.37 -10.83
C THR A 152 -1.30 2.33 -9.73
N PRO A 153 -0.66 2.35 -8.54
CA PRO A 153 -1.03 3.27 -7.46
C PRO A 153 -0.58 4.71 -7.74
N VAL A 154 0.42 4.90 -8.61
CA VAL A 154 0.98 6.21 -8.94
C VAL A 154 0.24 6.80 -10.14
N LYS A 155 -0.41 7.95 -9.94
CA LYS A 155 -1.09 8.72 -10.98
C LYS A 155 -0.21 9.92 -11.31
N TYR A 156 0.11 10.08 -12.58
CA TYR A 156 0.94 11.17 -13.08
C TYR A 156 0.03 12.19 -13.79
N SER A 157 0.43 13.46 -13.78
CA SER A 157 -0.33 14.53 -14.46
C SER A 157 -0.11 14.58 -15.97
N PHE A 158 1.03 14.06 -16.44
CA PHE A 158 1.40 14.04 -17.85
C PHE A 158 1.46 12.63 -18.42
N SER A 159 2.23 11.74 -17.78
CA SER A 159 2.30 10.33 -18.21
C SER A 159 1.04 9.58 -17.78
N GLU A 160 0.62 8.59 -18.55
CA GLU A 160 -0.56 7.77 -18.20
C GLU A 160 -0.20 6.30 -18.12
N PRO A 161 0.53 5.87 -17.08
CA PRO A 161 0.75 4.44 -16.87
C PRO A 161 -0.61 3.78 -16.61
N LYS A 162 -0.94 2.84 -17.48
CA LYS A 162 -2.16 2.04 -17.41
C LYS A 162 -1.88 0.63 -17.88
N ILE A 163 -2.74 -0.29 -17.48
CA ILE A 163 -2.75 -1.64 -18.03
C ILE A 163 -3.23 -1.51 -19.48
N ARG A 164 -2.36 -1.88 -20.43
CA ARG A 164 -2.61 -1.76 -21.87
C ARG A 164 -3.03 -3.09 -22.51
N THR A 165 -2.51 -4.19 -21.99
CA THR A 165 -2.71 -5.54 -22.51
C THR A 165 -2.85 -6.51 -21.34
N PRO A 166 -3.51 -7.66 -21.54
CA PRO A 166 -3.47 -8.75 -20.57
C PRO A 166 -2.03 -9.30 -20.42
N PRO A 167 -1.75 -10.07 -19.35
CA PRO A 167 -0.51 -10.83 -19.24
C PRO A 167 -0.30 -11.71 -20.49
N PRO A 168 0.92 -11.82 -21.01
CA PRO A 168 1.17 -12.63 -22.19
C PRO A 168 1.04 -14.12 -21.86
N THR A 169 0.62 -14.90 -22.86
CA THR A 169 0.75 -16.36 -22.78
C THR A 169 2.22 -16.78 -22.92
N LEU A 170 2.54 -18.01 -22.49
CA LEU A 170 3.89 -18.56 -22.64
C LEU A 170 4.31 -18.49 -24.11
N GLY A 171 5.45 -17.84 -24.38
CA GLY A 171 6.01 -17.71 -25.72
C GLY A 171 5.29 -16.76 -26.69
N GLN A 172 4.27 -16.01 -26.25
CA GLN A 172 3.41 -15.20 -27.13
C GLN A 172 4.16 -14.26 -28.08
N HIS A 173 5.29 -13.70 -27.63
CA HIS A 173 6.08 -12.73 -28.40
C HIS A 173 7.46 -13.28 -28.80
N THR A 174 7.70 -14.59 -28.68
CA THR A 174 9.01 -15.19 -28.99
C THR A 174 9.47 -14.82 -30.41
N ASP A 175 8.63 -15.12 -31.41
CA ASP A 175 8.96 -14.88 -32.83
C ASP A 175 9.13 -13.40 -33.15
N GLU A 176 8.23 -12.54 -32.64
CA GLU A 176 8.30 -11.07 -32.82
C GLU A 176 9.65 -10.54 -32.32
N ILE A 177 10.07 -10.93 -31.11
CA ILE A 177 11.33 -10.44 -30.54
C ILE A 177 12.55 -10.96 -31.31
N LEU A 178 12.59 -12.26 -31.66
CA LEU A 178 13.74 -12.84 -32.35
C LEU A 178 13.89 -12.34 -33.77
N LYS A 179 12.78 -12.21 -34.50
CA LYS A 179 12.79 -11.72 -35.88
C LYS A 179 13.01 -10.21 -35.93
N ASP A 180 12.22 -9.43 -35.19
CA ASP A 180 12.15 -7.97 -35.40
C ASP A 180 13.17 -7.19 -34.57
N LEU A 181 13.51 -7.65 -33.35
CA LEU A 181 14.47 -6.95 -32.48
C LEU A 181 15.88 -7.53 -32.56
N VAL A 182 16.02 -8.86 -32.67
CA VAL A 182 17.33 -9.51 -32.77
C VAL A 182 17.80 -9.63 -34.22
N GLY A 183 16.88 -9.72 -35.18
CA GLY A 183 17.20 -9.82 -36.61
C GLY A 183 17.45 -11.25 -37.08
N MET A 184 16.93 -12.26 -36.38
CA MET A 184 17.07 -13.67 -36.77
C MET A 184 16.16 -14.03 -37.93
N SER A 185 16.66 -14.88 -38.82
CA SER A 185 15.88 -15.49 -39.89
C SER A 185 14.91 -16.53 -39.35
N GLU A 186 13.89 -16.85 -40.15
CA GLU A 186 12.90 -17.87 -39.81
C GLU A 186 13.51 -19.26 -39.60
N SER A 187 14.52 -19.63 -40.40
CA SER A 187 15.21 -20.91 -40.23
C SER A 187 16.02 -20.99 -38.94
N GLU A 188 16.60 -19.88 -38.50
CA GLU A 188 17.33 -19.85 -37.23
C GLU A 188 16.37 -19.96 -36.05
N VAL A 189 15.21 -19.29 -36.10
CA VAL A 189 14.17 -19.42 -35.07
C VAL A 189 13.63 -20.84 -34.99
N GLU A 190 13.38 -21.49 -36.14
CA GLU A 190 12.89 -22.87 -36.18
C GLU A 190 13.93 -23.87 -35.63
N SER A 191 15.23 -23.64 -35.89
CA SER A 191 16.31 -24.44 -35.29
C SER A 191 16.25 -24.37 -33.77
N LEU A 192 16.17 -23.16 -33.19
CA LEU A 192 16.06 -22.96 -31.74
C LEU A 192 14.83 -23.64 -31.14
N ARG A 193 13.70 -23.62 -31.87
CA ARG A 193 12.46 -24.28 -31.47
C ARG A 193 12.62 -25.80 -31.47
N SER A 194 13.24 -26.36 -32.51
CA SER A 194 13.50 -27.81 -32.63
C SER A 194 14.47 -28.33 -31.56
N GLU A 195 15.41 -27.48 -31.13
CA GLU A 195 16.36 -27.76 -30.05
C GLU A 195 15.76 -27.57 -28.64
N GLY A 196 14.53 -27.05 -28.53
CA GLY A 196 13.86 -26.80 -27.25
C GLY A 196 14.40 -25.58 -26.48
N VAL A 197 15.14 -24.69 -27.16
CA VAL A 197 15.66 -23.45 -26.57
C VAL A 197 14.54 -22.42 -26.39
N VAL A 198 13.56 -22.41 -27.29
CA VAL A 198 12.40 -21.50 -27.25
C VAL A 198 11.09 -22.28 -27.42
N ALA A 199 10.01 -21.70 -26.86
CA ALA A 199 8.65 -22.27 -26.85
C ALA A 199 7.81 -21.85 -28.06
#